data_AF-A0A9D1QTM2-F1
#
_entry.id   AF-A0A9D1QTM2-F1
#
_cell.length_a   1.000
_cell.length_b   1.000
_cell.length_c   1.000
_cell.angle_alpha   90.00
_cell.angle_beta   90.00
_cell.angle_gamma   90.00
#
_symmetry.space_group_name_H-M   'P 1'
#
loop_
_entity.id
_entity.type
_entity.pdbx_description
1 polymer ?
#
loop_
_entity_poly.entity_id
_entity_poly.type
_entity_poly.pdbx_seq_one_letter_code
_entity_poly.pdbx_strand_id
1 'polypeptide(L)' 'VPEGRYFVMGDHRGVSSDSRNSDVGCVAEEQIVGRLAFRVWPFGEVGTIE' A
#
# COMPACT_ATOMS: atom_id res chain seq x y z
N VAL A 1 -3.22 -13.83 7.50
CA VAL A 1 -3.84 -13.27 6.28
C VAL A 1 -4.38 -14.43 5.47
N PRO A 2 -5.66 -14.42 5.06
CA PRO A 2 -6.21 -15.48 4.23
C PRO A 2 -5.47 -15.62 2.90
N GLU A 3 -5.55 -16.78 2.27
CA GLU A 3 -4.99 -17.01 0.93
C GLU A 3 -5.63 -16.07 -0.09
N GLY A 4 -4.84 -15.56 -1.05
CA GLY A 4 -5.29 -14.59 -2.05
C GLY A 4 -5.59 -13.19 -1.48
N ARG A 5 -5.16 -12.90 -0.25
CA ARG A 5 -5.33 -11.58 0.38
C ARG A 5 -4.01 -11.02 0.90
N TYR A 6 -3.98 -9.70 0.99
CA TYR A 6 -2.86 -8.93 1.50
C TYR A 6 -3.30 -8.15 2.73
N PHE A 7 -2.40 -8.11 3.72
CA PHE A 7 -2.51 -7.21 4.86
C PHE A 7 -1.62 -6.01 4.58
N VAL A 8 -2.25 -4.85 4.35
CA VAL A 8 -1.55 -3.62 3.99
C VAL A 8 -1.52 -2.67 5.18
N MET A 9 -0.43 -1.92 5.29
CA MET A 9 -0.25 -0.93 6.35
C MET A 9 0.27 0.35 5.72
N GLY A 10 -0.37 1.48 6.03
CA GLY A 10 0.14 2.77 5.59
C GLY A 10 1.38 3.17 6.40
N ASP A 11 2.28 3.93 5.80
CA ASP A 11 3.51 4.38 6.46
C ASP A 11 3.22 5.34 7.62
N HIS A 12 2.20 6.19 7.48
CA HIS A 12 1.74 7.04 8.57
C HIS A 12 0.75 6.30 9.50
N ARG A 13 1.30 5.47 10.38
CA ARG A 13 0.56 4.51 11.21
C ARG A 13 -0.51 5.11 12.13
N GLY A 14 -0.35 6.36 12.56
CA GLY A 14 -1.24 7.02 13.52
C GLY A 14 -2.58 7.48 12.94
N VAL A 15 -2.64 7.71 11.62
CA VAL A 15 -3.84 8.25 10.94
C VAL A 15 -4.30 7.39 9.77
N SER A 16 -3.51 6.39 9.39
CA SER A 16 -3.84 5.46 8.31
C SER A 16 -4.99 4.54 8.70
N SER A 17 -6.09 4.58 7.94
CA SER A 17 -7.14 3.57 7.97
C SER A 17 -6.76 2.44 7.00
N ASP A 18 -6.01 1.48 7.50
CA ASP A 18 -5.48 0.34 6.75
C ASP A 18 -6.04 -0.99 7.28
N SER A 19 -5.44 -2.14 6.92
CA SER A 19 -5.95 -3.46 7.27
C SER A 19 -6.06 -3.74 8.79
N ARG A 20 -5.51 -2.87 9.65
CA ARG A 20 -5.72 -2.90 11.10
C ARG A 20 -7.13 -2.48 11.50
N ASN A 21 -7.80 -1.66 10.69
CA ASN A 21 -9.19 -1.28 10.90
C ASN A 21 -10.11 -2.39 10.37
N SER A 22 -11.06 -2.83 11.19
CA SER A 22 -12.06 -3.84 10.83
C SER A 22 -12.93 -3.44 9.66
N ASP A 23 -13.10 -2.14 9.42
CA ASP A 23 -13.89 -1.62 8.29
C ASP A 23 -13.20 -1.83 6.93
N VAL A 24 -11.86 -1.94 6.92
CA VAL A 24 -11.05 -2.17 5.71
C VAL A 24 -10.67 -3.63 5.59
N GLY A 25 -10.10 -4.21 6.65
CA GLY A 25 -9.66 -5.60 6.69
C GLY A 25 -8.57 -5.95 5.66
N CYS A 26 -8.45 -7.24 5.33
CA CYS A 26 -7.48 -7.71 4.34
C CYS A 26 -7.98 -7.47 2.91
N VAL A 27 -7.12 -6.88 2.07
CA VAL A 27 -7.41 -6.53 0.67
C VAL A 27 -7.22 -7.77 -0.21
N ALA A 28 -8.12 -8.00 -1.16
CA ALA A 28 -7.99 -9.13 -2.09
C ALA A 28 -6.97 -8.83 -3.21
N GLU A 29 -6.25 -9.84 -3.68
CA GLU A 29 -5.22 -9.69 -4.73
C GLU A 29 -5.77 -9.02 -6.00
N GLU A 30 -7.03 -9.30 -6.35
CA GLU A 30 -7.69 -8.76 -7.54
C GLU A 30 -7.96 -7.26 -7.44
N GLN A 31 -7.95 -6.69 -6.23
CA GLN A 31 -8.10 -5.25 -6.00
C GLN A 31 -6.79 -4.48 -6.18
N ILE A 32 -5.66 -5.18 -6.36
CA ILE A 32 -4.35 -4.57 -6.55
C ILE A 32 -4.20 -4.21 -8.03
N VAL A 33 -4.24 -2.91 -8.33
CA VAL A 33 -4.06 -2.40 -9.71
C VAL A 33 -2.60 -2.52 -10.17
N GLY A 34 -1.64 -2.34 -9.26
CA GLY A 34 -0.21 -2.42 -9.58
C GLY A 34 0.69 -1.97 -8.43
N ARG A 35 2.01 -2.04 -8.66
CA ARG A 35 3.04 -1.64 -7.70
C ARG A 35 3.72 -0.35 -8.16
N LEU A 36 3.91 0.59 -7.23
CA LEU A 36 4.72 1.78 -7.45
C LEU A 36 6.19 1.35 -7.61
N ALA A 37 6.79 1.61 -8.77
CA ALA A 37 8.18 1.23 -9.07
C ALA A 37 9.11 2.44 -9.28
N PHE A 38 8.55 3.62 -9.58
CA PHE A 38 9.33 4.82 -9.90
C PHE A 38 8.63 6.08 -9.42
N ARG A 39 9.42 7.00 -8.85
CA ARG A 39 8.98 8.32 -8.41
C ARG A 39 9.56 9.38 -9.33
N VAL A 40 8.70 10.19 -9.95
CA VAL A 40 9.09 11.29 -10.85
C VAL A 40 9.12 12.65 -10.12
N TRP A 41 8.38 12.79 -9.03
CA TRP A 41 8.26 14.03 -8.28
C TRP A 41 8.52 13.80 -6.78
N PRO A 42 9.23 14.72 -6.08
CA PRO A 42 9.84 15.95 -6.57
C PRO A 42 11.07 15.71 -7.46
N PHE A 43 11.36 16.63 -8.39
CA PHE A 43 12.41 16.42 -9.41
C PHE A 43 13.82 16.17 -8.83
N GLY A 44 14.11 16.67 -7.62
CA GLY A 44 15.38 16.43 -6.93
C GLY A 44 15.51 15.02 -6.33
N GLU A 45 14.42 14.25 -6.31
CA GLU A 45 14.39 12.91 -5.73
C GLU A 45 13.83 11.84 -6.69
N VAL A 46 13.94 12.12 -7.99
CA VAL A 46 13.58 11.18 -9.06
C VAL A 46 14.38 9.90 -8.91
N GLY A 47 13.71 8.76 -8.89
CA GLY A 47 14.37 7.46 -8.70
C GLY A 47 13.40 6.30 -8.61
N THR A 48 13.96 5.08 -8.62
CA THR A 48 13.20 3.85 -8.38
C THR A 48 12.78 3.75 -6.91
N ILE A 49 11.60 3.17 -6.68
CA ILE A 49 11.09 2.85 -5.35
C ILE A 49 11.44 1.38 -5.11
N GLU A 50 12.28 1.10 -4.11
CA GLU A 50 12.56 -0.27 -3.63
C GLU A 50 11.64 -0.66 -2.47
#